data_AF-Q10XC2-F1
#
_entry.id   AF-Q10XC2-F1
#
_cell.length_a   1.000
_cell.length_b   1.000
_cell.length_c   1.000
_cell.angle_alpha   90.00
_cell.angle_beta   90.00
_cell.angle_gamma   90.00
#
_symmetry.space_group_name_H-M   'P 1'
#
loop_
_entity.id
_entity.type
_entity.pdbx_description
1 polymer ?
#
loop_
_entity_poly.entity_id
_entity_poly.type
_entity_poly.pdbx_seq_one_letter_code
_entity_poly.pdbx_strand_id
1 'polypeptide(L)'
;MTANKHIAMWTCARSRSTLMTRAFQELDGCVVFDEPFYPPYLTTQGFDHPHRLEIIERYETNYEKVISKITGNLPQGYSFSFQKHTANNLPKNLDLDHLMCLDNFFLIRHPREIIASRQKIYNYPKNFTLHEIGMEDLYNLFFLIKDKTEKVPLVVDSTDLIKNPKKVLQILCTKLGLYYSEKMLTWQAGMRETDPLWAKSWYTTIINSSGFIAFTQQETTLPEHLKLIFEECLPFYEELYQYRMKL
;
A
#
# COMPACT_ATOMS: atom_id res chain seq x y z
N MET A 1 16.48 -15.14 20.70
CA MET A 1 15.10 -14.89 20.22
C MET A 1 15.23 -14.42 18.78
N THR A 2 14.60 -15.10 17.82
CA THR A 2 14.49 -14.57 16.45
C THR A 2 13.71 -13.25 16.55
N ALA A 3 14.29 -12.15 16.11
CA ALA A 3 13.59 -10.86 16.08
C ALA A 3 12.31 -11.01 15.24
N ASN A 4 11.20 -10.42 15.70
CA ASN A 4 9.94 -10.44 14.97
C ASN A 4 10.12 -9.78 13.60
N LYS A 5 9.67 -10.45 12.54
CA LYS A 5 9.74 -9.92 11.18
C LYS A 5 8.51 -9.05 10.90
N HIS A 6 8.75 -7.78 10.59
CA HIS A 6 7.71 -6.81 10.26
C HIS A 6 7.95 -6.24 8.87
N ILE A 7 7.03 -6.53 7.94
CA ILE A 7 7.14 -6.15 6.53
C ILE A 7 6.19 -4.99 6.29
N ALA A 8 6.70 -3.90 5.71
CA ALA A 8 5.90 -2.73 5.38
C ALA A 8 5.89 -2.48 3.88
N MET A 9 4.70 -2.55 3.28
CA MET A 9 4.46 -2.13 1.92
C MET A 9 4.01 -0.67 1.89
N TRP A 10 4.76 0.17 1.20
CA TRP A 10 4.44 1.57 0.96
C TRP A 10 3.91 1.78 -0.44
N THR A 11 2.85 2.57 -0.59
CA THR A 11 2.25 2.82 -1.89
C THR A 11 1.49 4.14 -1.97
N CYS A 12 1.09 4.54 -3.17
CA CYS A 12 0.02 5.50 -3.38
C CYS A 12 -1.33 4.80 -3.31
N ALA A 13 -2.38 5.52 -2.92
CA ALA A 13 -3.74 4.99 -3.02
C ALA A 13 -4.04 4.59 -4.48
N ARG A 14 -4.85 3.54 -4.67
CA ARG A 14 -5.24 3.01 -5.99
C ARG A 14 -4.10 2.32 -6.77
N SER A 15 -3.08 1.82 -6.09
CA SER A 15 -1.95 1.12 -6.71
C SER A 15 -2.02 -0.41 -6.61
N ARG A 16 -3.22 -0.99 -6.42
CA ARG A 16 -3.44 -2.45 -6.22
C ARG A 16 -2.84 -3.00 -4.91
N SER A 17 -2.61 -2.14 -3.92
CA SER A 17 -2.09 -2.54 -2.60
C SER A 17 -2.99 -3.52 -1.86
N THR A 18 -4.31 -3.38 -1.95
CA THR A 18 -5.24 -4.36 -1.34
C THR A 18 -5.17 -5.74 -2.00
N LEU A 19 -4.83 -5.81 -3.29
CA LEU A 19 -4.59 -7.09 -3.98
C LEU A 19 -3.34 -7.79 -3.41
N MET A 20 -2.25 -7.03 -3.23
CA MET A 20 -1.05 -7.54 -2.55
C MET A 20 -1.37 -7.98 -1.12
N THR A 21 -2.21 -7.22 -0.41
CA THR A 21 -2.64 -7.55 0.95
C THR A 21 -3.37 -8.89 0.99
N ARG A 22 -4.31 -9.15 0.08
CA ARG A 22 -4.97 -10.46 -0.05
C ARG A 22 -3.96 -11.58 -0.27
N ALA A 23 -2.98 -11.38 -1.16
CA ALA A 23 -1.93 -12.38 -1.41
C ALA A 23 -1.13 -12.73 -0.14
N PHE A 24 -0.75 -11.72 0.66
CA PHE A 24 -0.05 -11.94 1.93
C PHE A 24 -0.92 -12.57 3.02
N GLN A 25 -2.23 -12.31 3.02
CA GLN A 25 -3.17 -12.93 3.97
C GLN A 25 -3.29 -14.44 3.80
N GLU A 26 -2.92 -14.98 2.64
CA GLU A 26 -2.93 -16.42 2.35
C GLU A 26 -1.66 -17.14 2.80
N LEU A 27 -0.66 -16.41 3.31
CA LEU A 27 0.54 -17.00 3.91
C LEU A 27 0.28 -17.38 5.36
N ASP A 28 0.59 -18.64 5.68
CA ASP A 28 0.49 -19.15 7.05
C ASP A 28 1.45 -18.37 7.97
N GLY A 29 0.97 -17.98 9.15
CA GLY A 29 1.74 -17.20 10.14
C GLY A 29 1.82 -15.70 9.86
N CYS A 30 1.08 -15.16 8.89
CA CYS A 30 1.01 -13.74 8.57
C CYS A 30 -0.09 -13.01 9.36
N VAL A 31 0.26 -12.00 10.17
CA VAL A 31 -0.71 -11.04 10.71
C VAL A 31 -0.73 -9.79 9.84
N VAL A 32 -1.92 -9.33 9.46
CA VAL A 32 -2.08 -8.17 8.57
C VAL A 32 -2.54 -6.93 9.31
N PHE A 33 -1.88 -5.81 9.04
CA PHE A 33 -2.28 -4.47 9.42
C PHE A 33 -2.62 -3.67 8.15
N ASP A 34 -3.90 -3.41 7.91
CA ASP A 34 -4.35 -2.67 6.73
C ASP A 34 -4.51 -1.16 7.04
N GLU A 35 -3.65 -0.35 6.44
CA GLU A 35 -3.58 1.12 6.58
C GLU A 35 -3.67 1.61 8.04
N PRO A 36 -2.79 1.14 8.93
CA PRO A 36 -2.86 1.47 10.36
C PRO A 36 -2.66 2.97 10.64
N PHE A 37 -2.04 3.72 9.72
CA PHE A 37 -1.87 5.16 9.80
C PHE A 37 -3.04 5.98 9.23
N TYR A 38 -4.07 5.34 8.65
CA TYR A 38 -5.22 6.09 8.12
C TYR A 38 -6.07 6.75 9.23
N PRO A 39 -6.44 6.07 10.34
CA PRO A 39 -7.16 6.72 11.44
C PRO A 39 -6.43 7.94 12.05
N PRO A 40 -5.15 7.89 12.45
CA PRO A 40 -4.46 9.06 12.98
C PRO A 40 -4.32 10.17 11.92
N TYR A 41 -4.08 9.82 10.65
CA TYR A 41 -4.06 10.79 9.55
C TYR A 41 -5.36 11.59 9.44
N LEU A 42 -6.52 10.93 9.58
CA LEU A 42 -7.83 11.59 9.54
C LEU A 42 -8.03 12.64 10.65
N THR A 43 -7.30 12.55 11.77
CA THR A 43 -7.36 13.57 12.83
C THR A 43 -6.61 14.85 12.47
N THR A 44 -5.61 14.74 11.61
CA THR A 44 -4.74 15.86 11.21
C THR A 44 -5.23 16.59 9.97
N GLN A 45 -6.02 15.91 9.13
CA GLN A 45 -6.55 16.46 7.89
C GLN A 45 -8.04 16.81 8.02
N GLY A 46 -8.41 17.99 7.52
CA GLY A 46 -9.78 18.51 7.55
C GLY A 46 -10.70 18.03 6.43
N PHE A 47 -10.31 17.00 5.66
CA PHE A 47 -11.11 16.54 4.52
C PHE A 47 -12.32 15.71 4.96
N ASP A 48 -13.42 15.87 4.22
CA ASP A 48 -14.63 15.06 4.35
C ASP A 48 -14.39 13.67 3.74
N HIS A 49 -13.93 12.74 4.57
CA HIS A 49 -13.76 11.34 4.21
C HIS A 49 -14.99 10.52 4.61
N PRO A 50 -15.43 9.55 3.78
CA PRO A 50 -16.50 8.64 4.16
C PRO A 50 -16.22 7.99 5.51
N HIS A 51 -17.21 8.00 6.40
CA HIS A 51 -17.14 7.40 7.73
C HIS A 51 -16.07 8.00 8.66
N ARG A 52 -15.56 9.22 8.41
CA ARG A 52 -14.47 9.82 9.19
C ARG A 52 -14.69 9.75 10.71
N LEU A 53 -15.85 10.18 11.20
CA LEU A 53 -16.15 10.17 12.64
C LEU A 53 -16.17 8.76 13.22
N GLU A 54 -16.83 7.82 12.53
CA GLU A 54 -16.89 6.41 12.92
C GLU A 54 -15.49 5.77 12.94
N ILE A 55 -14.60 6.14 12.01
CA ILE A 55 -13.21 5.66 12.00
C ILE A 55 -12.42 6.23 13.19
N ILE A 56 -12.53 7.53 13.45
CA ILE A 56 -11.82 8.18 14.55
C ILE A 56 -12.26 7.63 15.91
N GLU A 57 -13.55 7.33 16.07
CA GLU A 57 -14.10 6.77 17.31
C GLU A 57 -13.68 5.30 17.52
N ARG A 58 -13.62 4.51 16.45
CA ARG A 58 -13.42 3.06 16.53
C ARG A 58 -11.95 2.62 16.56
N TYR A 59 -11.04 3.39 15.96
CA TYR A 59 -9.65 2.99 15.76
C TYR A 59 -8.68 3.87 16.56
N GLU A 60 -7.48 3.34 16.81
CA GLU A 60 -6.42 4.10 17.49
C GLU A 60 -5.95 5.27 16.60
N THR A 61 -5.96 6.49 17.17
CA THR A 61 -5.65 7.74 16.47
C THR A 61 -4.35 8.40 16.93
N ASN A 62 -3.63 7.76 17.87
CA ASN A 62 -2.30 8.18 18.27
C ASN A 62 -1.22 7.42 17.48
N TYR A 63 -0.42 8.15 16.69
CA TYR A 63 0.65 7.56 15.86
C TYR A 63 1.64 6.70 16.67
N GLU A 64 2.07 7.14 17.86
CA GLU A 64 3.04 6.41 18.70
C GLU A 64 2.49 5.06 19.15
N LYS A 65 1.21 5.03 19.56
CA LYS A 65 0.55 3.77 19.93
C LYS A 65 0.40 2.83 18.74
N VAL A 66 0.09 3.38 17.55
CA VAL A 66 0.03 2.60 16.31
C VAL A 66 1.40 2.02 15.97
N ILE A 67 2.47 2.81 16.04
CA ILE A 67 3.85 2.38 15.80
C ILE A 67 4.21 1.25 16.75
N SER A 68 4.02 1.46 18.07
CA SER A 68 4.31 0.45 19.08
C SER A 68 3.58 -0.87 18.82
N LYS A 69 2.35 -0.82 18.28
CA LYS A 69 1.58 -2.01 17.92
C LYS A 69 2.14 -2.72 16.69
N ILE A 70 2.46 -2.00 15.62
CA ILE A 70 2.85 -2.59 14.34
C ILE A 70 4.33 -3.01 14.28
N THR A 71 5.17 -2.50 15.20
CA THR A 71 6.58 -2.89 15.39
C THR A 71 6.80 -3.74 16.65
N GLY A 72 5.73 -4.06 17.39
CA GLY A 72 5.79 -4.76 18.66
C GLY A 72 5.79 -6.28 18.54
N ASN A 73 5.46 -6.96 19.65
CA ASN A 73 5.36 -8.42 19.63
C ASN A 73 4.22 -8.91 18.74
N LEU A 74 4.49 -9.97 17.99
CA LEU A 74 3.47 -10.65 17.19
C LEU A 74 2.51 -11.42 18.12
N PRO A 75 1.21 -11.53 17.77
CA PRO A 75 0.29 -12.39 18.51
C PRO A 75 0.75 -13.86 18.44
N GLN A 76 0.37 -14.65 19.44
CA GLN A 76 0.72 -16.07 19.50
C GLN A 76 0.28 -16.80 18.21
N GLY A 77 1.19 -17.59 17.64
CA GLY A 77 0.95 -18.36 16.41
C GLY A 77 1.30 -17.64 15.11
N TYR A 78 1.65 -16.35 15.16
CA TYR A 78 2.12 -15.60 14.00
C TYR A 78 3.65 -15.50 13.98
N SER A 79 4.24 -15.60 12.78
CA SER A 79 5.69 -15.60 12.55
C SER A 79 6.19 -14.29 11.93
N PHE A 80 5.31 -13.53 11.27
CA PHE A 80 5.63 -12.20 10.75
C PHE A 80 4.37 -11.34 10.62
N SER A 81 4.55 -10.01 10.51
CA SER A 81 3.47 -9.10 10.12
C SER A 81 3.66 -8.52 8.73
N PHE A 82 2.55 -8.27 8.04
CA PHE A 82 2.48 -7.52 6.80
C PHE A 82 1.63 -6.26 7.01
N GLN A 83 2.21 -5.10 6.72
CA GLN A 83 1.58 -3.81 6.88
C GLN A 83 1.36 -3.19 5.49
N LYS A 84 0.12 -2.83 5.18
CA LYS A 84 -0.21 -2.03 3.99
C LYS A 84 -0.28 -0.57 4.41
N HIS A 85 0.57 0.27 3.81
CA HIS A 85 0.57 1.70 4.08
C HIS A 85 0.36 2.51 2.80
N THR A 86 -0.33 3.64 2.96
CA THR A 86 -0.35 4.71 1.96
C THR A 86 0.60 5.81 2.43
N ALA A 87 1.58 6.18 1.60
CA ALA A 87 2.70 7.04 2.03
C ALA A 87 2.25 8.41 2.54
N ASN A 88 1.22 9.00 1.94
CA ASN A 88 0.68 10.30 2.35
C ASN A 88 -0.04 10.27 3.72
N ASN A 89 -0.27 9.10 4.32
CA ASN A 89 -0.78 8.99 5.69
C ASN A 89 0.32 9.17 6.75
N LEU A 90 1.59 9.25 6.34
CA LEU A 90 2.68 9.54 7.27
C LEU A 90 2.62 11.01 7.72
N PRO A 91 2.79 11.27 9.02
CA PRO A 91 2.86 12.62 9.53
C PRO A 91 4.22 13.25 9.20
N LYS A 92 4.21 14.52 8.77
CA LYS A 92 5.44 15.24 8.38
C LYS A 92 6.42 15.52 9.53
N ASN A 93 5.92 15.52 10.78
CA ASN A 93 6.68 15.98 11.95
C ASN A 93 7.04 14.85 12.93
N LEU A 94 6.90 13.58 12.52
CA LEU A 94 7.20 12.44 13.39
C LEU A 94 8.58 11.89 13.08
N ASP A 95 9.26 11.38 14.11
CA ASP A 95 10.47 10.61 13.91
C ASP A 95 10.15 9.29 13.18
N LEU A 96 10.83 9.07 12.06
CA LEU A 96 10.64 7.92 11.19
C LEU A 96 11.70 6.83 11.42
N ASP A 97 12.48 6.90 12.49
CA ASP A 97 13.51 5.91 12.83
C ASP A 97 12.95 4.49 12.97
N HIS A 98 11.71 4.34 13.45
CA HIS A 98 11.01 3.05 13.53
C HIS A 98 10.90 2.35 12.17
N LEU A 99 10.83 3.11 11.07
CA LEU A 99 10.76 2.55 9.72
C LEU A 99 12.05 1.84 9.33
N MET A 100 13.21 2.24 9.88
CA MET A 100 14.50 1.63 9.56
C MET A 100 14.62 0.19 10.07
N CYS A 101 13.78 -0.18 11.03
CA CYS A 101 13.70 -1.52 11.60
C CYS A 101 12.76 -2.47 10.84
N LEU A 102 12.09 -1.98 9.79
CA LEU A 102 11.12 -2.74 9.00
C LEU A 102 11.74 -3.29 7.72
N ASP A 103 11.25 -4.45 7.27
CA ASP A 103 11.48 -4.95 5.91
C ASP A 103 10.57 -4.15 4.95
N ASN A 104 11.04 -2.97 4.53
CA ASN A 104 10.27 -2.07 3.66
C ASN A 104 10.34 -2.47 2.19
N PHE A 105 9.19 -2.41 1.52
CA PHE A 105 9.13 -2.42 0.06
C PHE A 105 8.06 -1.45 -0.45
N PHE A 106 8.17 -1.08 -1.72
CA PHE A 106 7.37 -0.06 -2.36
C PHE A 106 6.58 -0.68 -3.51
N LEU A 107 5.28 -0.46 -3.54
CA LEU A 107 4.41 -0.83 -4.65
C LEU A 107 4.09 0.42 -5.45
N ILE A 108 4.53 0.47 -6.70
CA ILE A 108 4.31 1.61 -7.60
C ILE A 108 3.29 1.28 -8.68
N ARG A 109 2.59 2.31 -9.16
CA ARG A 109 1.69 2.22 -10.30
C ARG A 109 1.80 3.50 -11.10
N HIS A 110 1.73 3.39 -12.42
CA HIS A 110 1.82 4.54 -13.29
C HIS A 110 0.79 5.63 -12.89
N PRO A 111 1.19 6.90 -12.70
CA PRO A 111 0.32 7.95 -12.18
C PRO A 111 -0.98 8.13 -12.97
N ARG A 112 -0.91 7.99 -14.29
CA ARG A 112 -2.09 8.00 -15.19
C ARG A 112 -3.18 7.01 -14.75
N GLU A 113 -2.79 5.80 -14.40
CA GLU A 113 -3.73 4.77 -13.97
C GLU A 113 -4.28 5.03 -12.55
N ILE A 114 -3.45 5.59 -11.66
CA ILE A 114 -3.86 6.00 -10.31
C ILE A 114 -4.95 7.07 -10.42
N ILE A 115 -4.67 8.14 -11.17
CA ILE A 115 -5.56 9.30 -11.35
C ILE A 115 -6.89 8.86 -11.97
N ALA A 116 -6.85 8.07 -13.05
CA ALA A 116 -8.08 7.56 -13.67
C ALA A 116 -8.87 6.63 -12.75
N SER A 117 -8.19 5.77 -11.97
CA SER A 117 -8.88 4.94 -10.99
C SER A 117 -9.54 5.76 -9.88
N ARG A 118 -8.93 6.87 -9.45
CA ARG A 118 -9.51 7.77 -8.45
C ARG A 118 -10.75 8.47 -9.00
N GLN A 119 -10.66 9.03 -10.21
CA GLN A 119 -11.78 9.72 -10.85
C GLN A 119 -13.01 8.80 -11.00
N LYS A 120 -12.81 7.52 -11.36
CA LYS A 120 -13.90 6.54 -11.44
C LYS A 120 -14.64 6.29 -10.13
N ILE A 121 -13.99 6.45 -8.97
CA ILE A 121 -14.65 6.19 -7.68
C ILE A 121 -15.49 7.37 -7.21
N TYR A 122 -15.02 8.59 -7.43
CA TYR A 122 -15.75 9.78 -6.98
C TYR A 122 -17.02 10.04 -7.79
N ASN A 123 -17.25 9.36 -8.93
CA ASN A 123 -18.45 9.48 -9.77
C ASN A 123 -18.79 10.91 -10.25
N TYR A 124 -17.92 11.89 -10.03
CA TYR A 124 -17.99 13.25 -10.56
C TYR A 124 -16.57 13.79 -10.81
N PRO A 125 -16.40 14.83 -11.65
CA PRO A 125 -15.09 15.43 -11.91
C PRO A 125 -14.54 16.08 -10.63
N LYS A 126 -13.48 15.48 -10.06
CA LYS A 126 -12.79 15.99 -8.88
C LYS A 126 -11.36 16.36 -9.27
N ASN A 127 -10.92 17.57 -8.89
CA ASN A 127 -9.50 17.91 -8.91
C ASN A 127 -8.80 17.22 -7.74
N PHE A 128 -7.59 16.72 -7.99
CA PHE A 128 -6.76 16.11 -6.96
C PHE A 128 -5.53 16.96 -6.72
N THR A 129 -5.12 17.07 -5.46
CA THR A 129 -3.81 17.63 -5.10
C THR A 129 -2.71 16.57 -5.23
N LEU A 130 -1.44 17.02 -5.34
CA LEU A 130 -0.29 16.12 -5.38
C LEU A 130 -0.20 15.25 -4.12
N HIS A 131 -0.46 15.84 -2.97
CA HIS A 131 -0.52 15.12 -1.69
C HIS A 131 -1.68 14.10 -1.64
N GLU A 132 -2.85 14.41 -2.21
CA GLU A 132 -3.92 13.43 -2.32
C GLU A 132 -3.48 12.23 -3.18
N ILE A 133 -2.76 12.43 -4.29
CA ILE A 133 -2.22 11.32 -5.09
C ILE A 133 -1.14 10.55 -4.32
N GLY A 134 -0.24 11.27 -3.65
CA GLY A 134 0.77 10.72 -2.74
C GLY A 134 2.06 10.23 -3.41
N MET A 135 2.28 10.55 -4.69
CA MET A 135 3.48 10.08 -5.43
C MET A 135 4.76 10.74 -4.93
N GLU A 136 4.71 12.05 -4.65
CA GLU A 136 5.82 12.77 -4.01
C GLU A 136 6.13 12.22 -2.61
N ASP A 137 5.09 11.98 -1.79
CA ASP A 137 5.25 11.38 -0.46
C ASP A 137 5.91 9.99 -0.54
N LEU A 138 5.53 9.18 -1.52
CA LEU A 138 6.12 7.85 -1.75
C LEU A 138 7.59 7.94 -2.18
N TYR A 139 7.91 8.86 -3.09
CA TYR A 139 9.28 9.13 -3.54
C TYR A 139 10.17 9.58 -2.39
N ASN A 140 9.73 10.59 -1.64
CA ASN A 140 10.49 11.14 -0.51
C ASN A 140 10.75 10.07 0.55
N LEU A 141 9.75 9.23 0.85
CA LEU A 141 9.92 8.13 1.79
C LEU A 141 10.93 7.08 1.29
N PHE A 142 10.90 6.72 0.01
CA PHE A 142 11.85 5.76 -0.56
C PHE A 142 13.29 6.23 -0.38
N PHE A 143 13.58 7.48 -0.75
CA PHE A 143 14.94 8.03 -0.64
C PHE A 143 15.35 8.23 0.82
N LEU A 144 14.44 8.64 1.69
CA LEU A 144 14.71 8.71 3.14
C LEU A 144 15.15 7.35 3.70
N ILE A 145 14.39 6.28 3.43
CA ILE A 145 14.73 4.93 3.91
C ILE A 145 16.03 4.46 3.27
N LYS A 146 16.19 4.66 1.95
CA LYS A 146 17.39 4.27 1.23
C LYS A 146 18.65 4.91 1.81
N ASP A 147 18.59 6.21 2.10
CA ASP A 147 19.74 6.97 2.55
C ASP A 147 20.04 6.70 4.04
N LYS A 148 19.03 6.59 4.89
CA LYS A 148 19.23 6.25 6.32
C LYS A 148 19.72 4.81 6.54
N THR A 149 19.30 3.86 5.71
CA THR A 149 19.68 2.44 5.86
C THR A 149 20.86 2.02 4.99
N GLU A 150 21.30 2.89 4.07
CA GLU A 150 22.28 2.60 3.01
C GLU A 150 21.92 1.36 2.16
N LYS A 151 20.63 0.99 2.13
CA LYS A 151 20.11 -0.17 1.41
C LYS A 151 18.99 0.28 0.49
N VAL A 152 18.99 -0.21 -0.74
CA VAL A 152 17.91 0.07 -1.70
C VAL A 152 16.68 -0.77 -1.33
N PRO A 153 15.54 -0.15 -0.94
CA PRO A 153 14.30 -0.88 -0.70
C PRO A 153 13.80 -1.57 -1.97
N LEU A 154 13.07 -2.67 -1.81
CA LEU A 154 12.48 -3.37 -2.95
C LEU A 154 11.38 -2.51 -3.59
N VAL A 155 11.32 -2.47 -4.92
CA VAL A 155 10.25 -1.80 -5.65
C VAL A 155 9.53 -2.82 -6.54
N VAL A 156 8.21 -2.95 -6.35
CA VAL A 156 7.31 -3.77 -7.15
C VAL A 156 6.53 -2.84 -8.08
N ASP A 157 6.63 -3.06 -9.38
CA ASP A 157 5.69 -2.45 -10.32
C ASP A 157 4.36 -3.23 -10.30
N SER A 158 3.26 -2.50 -10.09
CA SER A 158 1.94 -3.13 -9.97
C SER A 158 1.43 -3.71 -11.29
N THR A 159 1.97 -3.31 -12.44
CA THR A 159 1.63 -3.88 -13.75
C THR A 159 2.38 -5.19 -13.96
N ASP A 160 3.65 -5.26 -13.57
CA ASP A 160 4.40 -6.52 -13.47
C ASP A 160 3.70 -7.52 -12.56
N LEU A 161 3.22 -7.08 -11.39
CA LEU A 161 2.45 -7.90 -10.44
C LEU A 161 1.24 -8.58 -11.08
N ILE A 162 0.44 -7.86 -11.87
CA ILE A 162 -0.78 -8.45 -12.46
C ILE A 162 -0.52 -9.21 -13.75
N LYS A 163 0.56 -8.91 -14.47
CA LYS A 163 0.97 -9.66 -15.66
C LYS A 163 1.56 -11.01 -15.29
N ASN A 164 2.36 -11.07 -14.22
CA ASN A 164 3.08 -12.27 -13.79
C ASN A 164 3.05 -12.45 -12.26
N PRO A 165 1.87 -12.62 -11.63
CA PRO A 165 1.73 -12.60 -10.18
C PRO A 165 2.59 -13.65 -9.48
N LYS A 166 2.59 -14.89 -9.99
CA LYS A 166 3.43 -15.98 -9.47
C LYS A 166 4.91 -15.59 -9.42
N LYS A 167 5.45 -15.10 -10.54
CA LYS A 167 6.88 -14.75 -10.65
C LYS A 167 7.25 -13.61 -9.72
N VAL A 168 6.42 -12.56 -9.67
CA VAL A 168 6.63 -11.40 -8.81
C VAL A 168 6.61 -11.80 -7.34
N LEU A 169 5.61 -12.59 -6.92
CA LEU A 169 5.46 -13.04 -5.53
C LEU A 169 6.57 -13.99 -5.12
N GLN A 170 7.02 -14.89 -6.01
CA GLN A 170 8.19 -15.74 -5.74
C GLN A 170 9.44 -14.91 -5.46
N ILE A 171 9.77 -13.96 -6.34
CA ILE A 171 10.94 -13.08 -6.18
C ILE A 171 10.81 -12.24 -4.90
N LEU A 172 9.63 -11.67 -4.66
CA LEU A 172 9.37 -10.83 -3.49
C LEU A 172 9.53 -11.62 -2.19
N CYS A 173 8.91 -12.81 -2.09
CA CYS A 173 9.05 -13.67 -0.92
C CYS A 173 10.52 -14.06 -0.69
N THR A 174 11.25 -14.49 -1.72
CA THR A 174 12.68 -14.81 -1.60
C THR A 174 13.49 -13.62 -1.07
N LYS A 175 13.27 -12.42 -1.60
CA LYS A 175 14.00 -11.21 -1.16
C LYS A 175 13.62 -10.75 0.25
N LEU A 176 12.39 -11.04 0.69
CA LEU A 176 11.92 -10.77 2.06
C LEU A 176 12.27 -11.91 3.04
N GLY A 177 12.90 -13.00 2.58
CA GLY A 177 13.19 -14.17 3.42
C GLY A 177 11.94 -14.93 3.86
N LEU A 178 10.90 -14.95 3.03
CA LEU A 178 9.66 -15.70 3.22
C LEU A 178 9.60 -16.91 2.28
N TYR A 179 8.83 -17.92 2.67
CA TYR A 179 8.46 -19.02 1.78
C TYR A 179 7.29 -18.62 0.90
N TYR A 180 7.47 -18.73 -0.42
CA TYR A 180 6.36 -18.60 -1.37
C TYR A 180 5.36 -19.76 -1.20
N SER A 181 4.07 -19.46 -1.38
CA SER A 181 2.99 -20.45 -1.42
C SER A 181 2.05 -20.14 -2.58
N GLU A 182 1.61 -21.16 -3.31
CA GLU A 182 0.60 -21.01 -4.38
C GLU A 182 -0.73 -20.47 -3.83
N LYS A 183 -1.00 -20.63 -2.52
CA LYS A 183 -2.17 -20.04 -1.84
C LYS A 183 -2.24 -18.53 -2.06
N MET A 184 -1.10 -17.84 -2.22
CA MET A 184 -1.07 -16.39 -2.46
C MET A 184 -1.80 -15.94 -3.74
N LEU A 185 -2.07 -16.84 -4.68
CA LEU A 185 -2.69 -16.51 -5.96
C LEU A 185 -4.22 -16.57 -5.95
N THR A 186 -4.81 -17.22 -4.95
CA THR A 186 -6.24 -17.53 -4.90
C THR A 186 -6.78 -17.38 -3.48
N TRP A 187 -7.98 -16.84 -3.34
CA TRP A 187 -8.62 -16.66 -2.05
C TRP A 187 -10.13 -16.86 -2.15
N GLN A 188 -10.79 -17.01 -1.01
CA GLN A 188 -12.25 -16.91 -0.97
C GLN A 188 -12.69 -15.45 -1.15
N ALA A 189 -13.70 -15.26 -2.01
CA ALA A 189 -14.36 -13.98 -2.16
C ALA A 189 -15.14 -13.63 -0.88
N GLY A 190 -15.22 -12.34 -0.58
CA GLY A 190 -15.91 -11.82 0.59
C GLY A 190 -15.09 -10.81 1.39
N MET A 191 -15.77 -10.23 2.37
CA MET A 191 -15.16 -9.43 3.43
C MET A 191 -14.40 -10.34 4.40
N ARG A 192 -13.30 -9.85 4.97
CA ARG A 192 -12.57 -10.49 6.05
C ARG A 192 -12.70 -9.69 7.34
N GLU A 193 -12.49 -10.35 8.46
CA GLU A 193 -12.41 -9.68 9.77
C GLU A 193 -11.28 -8.66 9.85
N THR A 194 -10.21 -8.88 9.07
CA THR A 194 -9.07 -7.98 8.95
C THR A 194 -9.32 -6.79 8.02
N ASP A 195 -10.43 -6.78 7.28
CA ASP A 195 -10.76 -5.65 6.42
C ASP A 195 -11.22 -4.46 7.30
N PRO A 196 -10.67 -3.26 7.06
CA PRO A 196 -11.04 -2.09 7.83
C PRO A 196 -12.44 -1.59 7.46
N LEU A 197 -13.02 -0.73 8.31
CA LEU A 197 -14.37 -0.18 8.11
C LEU A 197 -14.56 0.44 6.71
N TRP A 198 -13.55 1.14 6.21
CA TRP A 198 -13.57 1.79 4.90
C TRP A 198 -13.47 0.82 3.71
N ALA A 199 -13.22 -0.47 3.93
CA ALA A 199 -13.24 -1.49 2.87
C ALA A 199 -14.57 -1.49 2.11
N LYS A 200 -15.69 -1.27 2.81
CA LYS A 200 -17.02 -1.19 2.20
C LYS A 200 -17.12 -0.13 1.10
N SER A 201 -16.36 0.97 1.22
CA SER A 201 -16.34 2.07 0.27
C SER A 201 -15.32 1.89 -0.85
N TRP A 202 -14.18 1.24 -0.59
CA TRP A 202 -13.02 1.28 -1.49
C TRP A 202 -12.62 -0.07 -2.10
N TYR A 203 -13.08 -1.19 -1.54
CA TYR A 203 -12.56 -2.55 -1.80
C TYR A 203 -13.54 -3.45 -2.56
N THR A 204 -14.64 -2.92 -3.11
CA THR A 204 -15.66 -3.71 -3.81
C THR A 204 -15.07 -4.70 -4.82
N THR A 205 -14.09 -4.28 -5.63
CA THR A 205 -13.43 -5.16 -6.60
C THR A 205 -12.72 -6.34 -5.95
N ILE A 206 -11.97 -6.12 -4.86
CA ILE A 206 -11.19 -7.19 -4.23
C ILE A 206 -12.08 -8.11 -3.39
N ILE A 207 -13.12 -7.56 -2.75
CA ILE A 207 -14.14 -8.33 -2.01
C ILE A 207 -14.84 -9.31 -2.96
N ASN A 208 -15.12 -8.91 -4.20
CA ASN A 208 -15.78 -9.75 -5.20
C ASN A 208 -14.81 -10.63 -6.02
N SER A 209 -13.53 -10.66 -5.67
CA SER A 209 -12.52 -11.44 -6.37
C SER A 209 -12.12 -12.69 -5.59
N SER A 210 -11.62 -13.70 -6.29
CA SER A 210 -11.10 -14.95 -5.70
C SER A 210 -9.65 -15.25 -6.08
N GLY A 211 -8.93 -14.26 -6.62
CA GLY A 211 -7.56 -14.40 -7.06
C GLY A 211 -7.12 -13.28 -7.99
N PHE A 212 -5.92 -13.43 -8.56
CA PHE A 212 -5.45 -12.55 -9.62
C PHE A 212 -6.26 -12.79 -10.91
N ILE A 213 -6.86 -11.73 -11.42
CA ILE A 213 -7.60 -11.77 -12.70
C ILE A 213 -6.63 -11.41 -13.83
N ALA A 214 -6.84 -12.04 -14.99
CA ALA A 214 -6.03 -11.78 -16.18
C ALA A 214 -5.95 -10.27 -16.49
N PHE A 215 -4.72 -9.77 -16.69
CA PHE A 215 -4.51 -8.38 -17.06
C PHE A 215 -5.20 -8.06 -18.38
N THR A 216 -6.08 -7.06 -18.37
CA THR A 216 -6.60 -6.45 -19.58
C THR A 216 -5.96 -5.07 -19.74
N GLN A 217 -5.26 -4.87 -20.85
CA GLN A 217 -4.72 -3.55 -21.16
C GLN A 217 -5.88 -2.60 -21.45
N GLN A 218 -6.02 -1.56 -20.63
CA GLN A 218 -6.99 -0.50 -20.86
C GLN A 218 -6.23 0.78 -21.21
N GLU A 219 -6.49 1.30 -22.41
CA GLU A 219 -6.09 2.67 -22.72
C GLU A 219 -6.81 3.60 -21.74
N THR A 220 -6.01 4.39 -21.04
CA THR A 220 -6.51 5.32 -20.04
C THR A 220 -6.27 6.73 -20.57
N THR A 221 -7.34 7.37 -21.03
CA THR A 221 -7.33 8.81 -21.35
C THR A 221 -7.60 9.59 -20.08
N LEU A 222 -6.84 10.68 -19.89
CA LEU A 222 -7.07 11.62 -18.79
C LEU A 222 -7.80 12.85 -19.34
N PRO A 223 -8.82 13.36 -18.63
CA PRO A 223 -9.37 14.68 -18.90
C PRO A 223 -8.30 15.78 -18.82
N GLU A 224 -8.49 16.86 -19.57
CA GLU A 224 -7.54 17.98 -19.65
C GLU A 224 -7.14 18.54 -18.29
N HIS A 225 -8.13 18.72 -17.40
CA HIS A 225 -7.90 19.28 -16.06
C HIS A 225 -7.03 18.41 -15.15
N LEU A 226 -6.80 17.13 -15.50
CA LEU A 226 -5.95 16.21 -14.74
C LEU A 226 -4.57 16.01 -15.38
N LYS A 227 -4.27 16.68 -16.51
CA LYS A 227 -2.95 16.57 -17.14
C LYS A 227 -1.84 17.18 -16.29
N LEU A 228 -2.09 18.37 -15.71
CA LEU A 228 -1.10 19.05 -14.86
C LEU A 228 -0.67 18.18 -13.67
N ILE A 229 -1.64 17.63 -12.94
CA ILE A 229 -1.34 16.75 -11.80
C ILE A 229 -0.65 15.44 -12.23
N PHE A 230 -0.96 14.93 -13.44
CA PHE A 230 -0.24 13.79 -14.01
C PHE A 230 1.23 14.13 -14.29
N GLU A 231 1.48 15.28 -14.91
CA GLU A 231 2.83 15.77 -15.24
C GLU A 231 3.65 16.02 -13.97
N GLU A 232 3.04 16.55 -12.90
CA GLU A 232 3.70 16.70 -11.59
C GLU A 232 4.06 15.36 -10.94
N CYS A 233 3.23 14.32 -11.11
CA CYS A 233 3.49 13.00 -10.53
C CYS A 233 4.52 12.18 -11.32
N LEU A 234 4.65 12.42 -12.63
CA LEU A 234 5.39 11.54 -13.52
C LEU A 234 6.89 11.42 -13.18
N PRO A 235 7.63 12.52 -12.90
CA PRO A 235 9.06 12.43 -12.57
C PRO A 235 9.32 11.55 -11.34
N PHE A 236 8.52 11.71 -10.28
CA PHE A 236 8.64 10.90 -9.07
C PHE A 236 8.46 9.40 -9.34
N TYR A 237 7.48 9.06 -10.19
CA TYR A 237 7.26 7.68 -10.60
C TYR A 237 8.41 7.13 -11.45
N GLU A 238 8.90 7.89 -12.43
CA GLU A 238 9.96 7.46 -13.35
C GLU A 238 11.26 7.15 -12.61
N GLU A 239 11.59 7.93 -11.57
CA GLU A 239 12.71 7.68 -10.68
C GLU A 239 12.53 6.38 -9.90
N LEU A 240 11.39 6.19 -9.22
CA LEU A 240 11.11 4.95 -8.49
C LEU A 240 11.10 3.72 -9.42
N TYR A 241 10.62 3.89 -10.66
CA TYR A 241 10.52 2.83 -11.66
C TYR A 241 11.90 2.27 -12.07
N GLN A 242 12.98 3.04 -11.95
CA GLN A 242 14.33 2.55 -12.21
C GLN A 242 14.75 1.46 -11.21
N TYR A 243 14.25 1.52 -9.97
CA TYR A 243 14.55 0.58 -8.89
C TYR A 243 13.67 -0.67 -8.88
N ARG A 244 12.69 -0.77 -9.79
CA ARG A 244 11.78 -1.92 -9.83
C ARG A 244 12.55 -3.24 -9.97
N MET A 245 12.06 -4.26 -9.27
CA MET A 245 12.57 -5.62 -9.42
C MET A 245 12.48 -6.05 -10.87
N LYS A 246 13.59 -6.60 -11.39
CA LYS A 246 13.60 -7.23 -12.71
C LYS A 246 13.03 -8.64 -12.57
N LEU A 247 12.08 -8.96 -13.45
CA LEU A 247 11.42 -10.26 -13.49
C LEU A 247 12.24 -11.29 -14.25
#